data_AF-A0A358XQJ7-F1
#
_entry.id   AF-A0A358XQJ7-F1
#
_cell.length_a   1.000
_cell.length_b   1.000
_cell.length_c   1.000
_cell.angle_alpha   90.00
_cell.angle_beta   90.00
_cell.angle_gamma   90.00
#
_symmetry.space_group_name_H-M   'P 1'
#
loop_
_entity.id
_entity.type
_entity.pdbx_description
1 polymer ?
#
loop_
_entity_poly.entity_id
_entity_poly.type
_entity_poly.pdbx_seq_one_letter_code
_entity_poly.pdbx_strand_id
1 'polypeptide(L)'
;CQNNVRKDFDLKITEEALALIEDNALLKSRKSTVLYKADWHKGVIGIVASRLTEKYYRPTIILTETNGHIAGSCRSVLGFDLYEALSECADLLEQFGGHKYAAGLTMSLDNVTLFQDRFEEVVSRRISPEMLTQEILIDAKLALKDIDAKFFRILQQFEPFGPQNESPIFLSKKVNAVGQAFIVGTNHLKMTVVQEDSPSFDCIGFGLAEHITHINSGQSFDICYSIEENVWRNKRNLQLNIKGIKY
;
A
#
# COMPACT_ATOMS: atom_id res chain seq x y z
N CYS A 1 -12.49 -8.39 -24.48
CA CYS A 1 -12.69 -6.95 -24.18
C CYS A 1 -13.48 -6.68 -22.88
N GLN A 2 -13.33 -7.50 -21.82
CA GLN A 2 -14.05 -7.32 -20.54
C GLN A 2 -13.14 -6.82 -19.39
N ASN A 3 -11.82 -6.97 -19.54
CA ASN A 3 -10.84 -6.51 -18.53
C ASN A 3 -10.58 -4.99 -18.57
N ASN A 4 -10.66 -4.34 -19.74
CA ASN A 4 -10.42 -2.87 -19.82
C ASN A 4 -11.58 -2.08 -19.21
N VAL A 5 -12.82 -2.49 -19.46
CA VAL A 5 -14.01 -1.85 -18.87
C VAL A 5 -13.97 -1.93 -17.34
N ARG A 6 -13.62 -3.09 -16.78
CA ARG A 6 -13.44 -3.25 -15.32
C ARG A 6 -12.36 -2.31 -14.78
N LYS A 7 -11.19 -2.23 -15.42
CA LYS A 7 -10.10 -1.34 -14.98
C LYS A 7 -10.51 0.13 -14.93
N ASP A 8 -11.28 0.61 -15.91
CA ASP A 8 -11.75 1.99 -15.92
C ASP A 8 -12.79 2.28 -14.82
N PHE A 9 -13.69 1.34 -14.55
CA PHE A 9 -14.63 1.45 -13.42
C PHE A 9 -13.91 1.37 -12.07
N ASP A 10 -12.92 0.49 -11.93
CA ASP A 10 -12.11 0.35 -10.71
C ASP A 10 -11.39 1.66 -10.39
N LEU A 11 -10.80 2.31 -11.40
CA LEU A 11 -10.09 3.58 -11.25
C LEU A 11 -11.03 4.71 -10.83
N LYS A 12 -12.16 4.88 -11.52
CA LYS A 12 -13.14 5.92 -11.18
C LYS A 12 -13.68 5.78 -9.77
N ILE A 13 -14.09 4.56 -9.38
CA ILE A 13 -14.61 4.31 -8.02
C ILE A 13 -13.52 4.56 -6.97
N THR A 14 -12.26 4.21 -7.27
CA THR A 14 -11.13 4.51 -6.37
C THR A 14 -10.95 6.02 -6.22
N GLU A 15 -10.93 6.78 -7.32
CA GLU A 15 -10.78 8.24 -7.30
C GLU A 15 -11.92 8.92 -6.54
N GLU A 16 -13.17 8.49 -6.76
CA GLU A 16 -14.32 8.98 -5.99
C GLU A 16 -14.20 8.69 -4.50
N ALA A 17 -13.80 7.47 -4.14
CA ALA A 17 -13.63 7.09 -2.74
C ALA A 17 -12.50 7.88 -2.07
N LEU A 18 -11.42 8.16 -2.80
CA LEU A 18 -10.34 9.04 -2.34
C LEU A 18 -10.82 10.47 -2.14
N ALA A 19 -11.58 11.02 -3.08
CA ALA A 19 -12.15 12.36 -2.96
C ALA A 19 -13.06 12.49 -1.73
N LEU A 20 -13.90 11.48 -1.44
CA LEU A 20 -14.74 11.47 -0.24
C LEU A 20 -13.94 11.54 1.06
N ILE A 21 -12.78 10.89 1.12
CA ILE A 21 -11.88 10.97 2.28
C ILE A 21 -11.16 12.31 2.29
N GLU A 22 -10.71 12.78 1.12
CA GLU A 22 -9.96 14.03 1.00
C GLU A 22 -10.79 15.27 1.37
N ASP A 23 -12.08 15.27 1.04
CA ASP A 23 -13.00 16.39 1.30
C ASP A 23 -13.59 16.37 2.71
N ASN A 24 -13.38 15.31 3.50
CA ASN A 24 -13.98 15.14 4.82
C ASN A 24 -12.92 15.01 5.92
N ALA A 25 -12.70 16.10 6.68
CA ALA A 25 -11.73 16.14 7.78
C ALA A 25 -11.99 15.09 8.89
N LEU A 26 -13.25 14.71 9.10
CA LEU A 26 -13.62 13.69 10.07
C LEU A 26 -13.20 12.30 9.57
N LEU A 27 -13.37 11.98 8.28
CA LEU A 27 -12.88 10.73 7.70
C LEU A 27 -11.34 10.67 7.64
N LYS A 28 -10.65 11.82 7.55
CA LYS A 28 -9.18 11.88 7.65
C LYS A 28 -8.65 11.54 9.04
N SER A 29 -9.34 12.01 10.08
CA SER A 29 -8.90 11.83 11.47
C SER A 29 -9.24 10.45 12.06
N ARG A 30 -10.19 9.73 11.45
CA ARG A 30 -10.56 8.36 11.83
C ARG A 30 -9.44 7.35 11.64
N LYS A 31 -9.41 6.31 12.48
CA LYS A 31 -8.47 5.18 12.37
C LYS A 31 -9.02 4.03 11.52
N SER A 32 -10.25 4.14 11.03
CA SER A 32 -10.84 3.25 10.04
C SER A 32 -11.44 4.05 8.86
N THR A 33 -11.60 3.38 7.72
CA THR A 33 -12.33 3.91 6.57
C THR A 33 -13.60 3.09 6.39
N VAL A 34 -14.78 3.70 6.49
CA VAL A 34 -16.04 3.05 6.11
C VAL A 34 -16.80 3.98 5.18
N LEU A 35 -16.88 3.62 3.89
CA LEU A 35 -17.57 4.44 2.89
C LEU A 35 -18.77 3.69 2.33
N TYR A 36 -19.85 4.44 2.07
CA TYR A 36 -21.06 3.93 1.45
C TYR A 36 -21.44 4.77 0.24
N LYS A 37 -21.72 4.10 -0.88
CA LYS A 37 -22.35 4.71 -2.06
C LYS A 37 -23.18 3.66 -2.81
N ALA A 38 -24.44 3.96 -3.08
CA ALA A 38 -25.38 3.03 -3.72
C ALA A 38 -24.97 2.64 -5.16
N ASP A 39 -24.28 3.54 -5.88
CA ASP A 39 -23.89 3.37 -7.29
C ASP A 39 -22.60 2.55 -7.48
N TRP A 40 -22.02 2.01 -6.40
CA TRP A 40 -20.80 1.21 -6.51
C TRP A 40 -21.08 -0.24 -6.90
N HIS A 41 -20.29 -0.78 -7.82
CA HIS A 41 -20.52 -2.16 -8.27
C HIS A 41 -19.95 -3.17 -7.27
N LYS A 42 -20.78 -4.12 -6.77
CA LYS A 42 -20.37 -5.18 -5.82
C LYS A 42 -19.15 -5.99 -6.27
N GLY A 43 -18.94 -6.15 -7.57
CA GLY A 43 -17.76 -6.83 -8.12
C GLY A 43 -16.44 -6.05 -8.01
N VAL A 44 -16.49 -4.76 -7.68
CA VAL A 44 -15.34 -3.83 -7.70
C VAL A 44 -14.95 -3.34 -6.31
N ILE A 45 -15.90 -3.23 -5.39
CA ILE A 45 -15.69 -2.70 -4.02
C ILE A 45 -14.52 -3.37 -3.26
N GLY A 46 -14.22 -4.64 -3.51
CA GLY A 46 -13.11 -5.34 -2.88
C GLY A 46 -11.72 -4.90 -3.36
N ILE A 47 -11.60 -4.56 -4.65
CA ILE A 47 -10.35 -4.00 -5.22
C ILE A 47 -10.12 -2.60 -4.64
N VAL A 48 -11.19 -1.80 -4.59
CA VAL A 48 -11.14 -0.44 -4.06
C VAL A 48 -10.81 -0.45 -2.57
N ALA A 49 -11.42 -1.33 -1.77
CA ALA A 49 -11.08 -1.50 -0.36
C ALA A 49 -9.59 -1.86 -0.17
N SER A 50 -9.02 -2.69 -1.05
CA SER A 50 -7.60 -3.07 -0.98
C SER A 50 -6.69 -1.88 -1.27
N ARG A 51 -6.97 -1.12 -2.33
CA ARG A 51 -6.20 0.10 -2.69
C ARG A 51 -6.26 1.17 -1.59
N LEU A 52 -7.42 1.36 -0.98
CA LEU A 52 -7.59 2.32 0.10
C LEU A 52 -6.87 1.87 1.38
N THR A 53 -6.90 0.56 1.67
CA THR A 53 -6.12 -0.02 2.78
C THR A 53 -4.63 0.16 2.53
N GLU A 54 -4.15 -0.05 1.32
CA GLU A 54 -2.75 0.17 0.95
C GLU A 54 -2.34 1.65 1.06
N LYS A 55 -3.19 2.59 0.62
CA LYS A 55 -2.88 4.03 0.64
C LYS A 55 -2.91 4.63 2.05
N TYR A 56 -3.91 4.29 2.87
CA TYR A 56 -4.10 4.88 4.21
C TYR A 56 -3.63 3.99 5.35
N TYR A 57 -3.18 2.77 5.04
CA TYR A 57 -2.72 1.76 6.00
C TYR A 57 -3.63 1.65 7.23
N ARG A 58 -4.94 1.49 6.98
CA ARG A 58 -5.95 1.34 8.04
C ARG A 58 -7.11 0.45 7.60
N PRO A 59 -7.81 -0.25 8.54
CA PRO A 59 -8.94 -1.10 8.22
C PRO A 59 -9.99 -0.35 7.39
N THR A 60 -10.33 -0.90 6.22
CA THR A 60 -11.19 -0.25 5.25
C THR A 60 -12.36 -1.14 4.84
N ILE A 61 -13.56 -0.56 4.85
CA ILE A 61 -14.82 -1.18 4.46
C ILE A 61 -15.47 -0.31 3.38
N ILE A 62 -15.82 -0.93 2.26
CA ILE A 62 -16.53 -0.28 1.15
C ILE A 62 -17.89 -0.94 1.01
N LEU A 63 -18.94 -0.15 1.18
CA LEU A 63 -20.34 -0.55 1.18
C LEU A 63 -21.03 -0.06 -0.10
N THR A 64 -21.89 -0.91 -0.64
CA THR A 64 -22.77 -0.57 -1.78
C THR A 64 -24.15 -1.17 -1.58
N GLU A 65 -25.13 -0.66 -2.33
CA GLU A 65 -26.48 -1.21 -2.37
C GLU A 65 -26.55 -2.33 -3.42
N THR A 66 -27.19 -3.45 -3.09
CA THR A 66 -27.44 -4.55 -4.01
C THR A 66 -28.74 -5.24 -3.62
N ASN A 67 -29.72 -5.25 -4.53
CA ASN A 67 -31.01 -5.92 -4.37
C ASN A 67 -31.76 -5.50 -3.08
N GLY A 68 -31.70 -4.21 -2.71
CA GLY A 68 -32.36 -3.68 -1.52
C GLY A 68 -31.65 -3.93 -0.20
N HIS A 69 -30.47 -4.55 -0.21
CA HIS A 69 -29.61 -4.73 0.96
C HIS A 69 -28.26 -4.05 0.74
N ILE A 70 -27.58 -3.67 1.83
CA ILE A 70 -26.21 -3.16 1.74
C ILE A 70 -25.25 -4.33 1.75
N ALA A 71 -24.35 -4.39 0.77
CA ALA A 71 -23.27 -5.35 0.68
C ALA A 71 -21.93 -4.64 0.85
N GLY A 72 -21.06 -5.20 1.70
CA GLY A 72 -19.76 -4.64 2.05
C GLY A 72 -18.60 -5.56 1.73
N SER A 73 -17.48 -4.96 1.32
CA SER A 73 -16.18 -5.63 1.25
C SER A 73 -15.19 -4.96 2.17
N CYS A 74 -14.57 -5.77 3.02
CA CYS A 74 -13.70 -5.33 4.09
C CYS A 74 -12.27 -5.81 3.85
N ARG A 75 -11.30 -4.97 4.20
CA ARG A 75 -9.87 -5.23 4.15
C ARG A 75 -9.20 -4.69 5.41
N SER A 76 -8.23 -5.44 5.91
CA SER A 76 -7.50 -5.13 7.13
C SER A 76 -6.02 -4.88 6.86
N VAL A 77 -5.36 -4.31 7.86
CA VAL A 77 -3.90 -4.15 7.92
C VAL A 77 -3.25 -5.31 8.67
N LEU A 78 -1.94 -5.44 8.54
CA LEU A 78 -1.17 -6.44 9.27
C LEU A 78 -1.40 -6.29 10.79
N GLY A 79 -1.60 -7.40 11.49
CA GLY A 79 -1.79 -7.39 12.94
C GLY A 79 -3.21 -7.10 13.43
N PHE A 80 -4.10 -6.51 12.62
CA PHE A 80 -5.48 -6.22 13.02
C PHE A 80 -6.45 -7.34 12.60
N ASP A 81 -7.18 -7.92 13.57
CA ASP A 81 -8.21 -8.92 13.30
C ASP A 81 -9.57 -8.29 12.99
N LEU A 82 -9.87 -8.27 11.69
CA LEU A 82 -11.11 -7.71 11.18
C LEU A 82 -12.33 -8.56 11.54
N TYR A 83 -12.20 -9.88 11.64
CA TYR A 83 -13.32 -10.75 11.95
C TYR A 83 -13.81 -10.52 13.37
N GLU A 84 -12.89 -10.37 14.32
CA GLU A 84 -13.26 -10.01 15.70
C GLU A 84 -13.90 -8.62 15.78
N ALA A 85 -13.38 -7.64 15.04
CA ALA A 85 -13.94 -6.30 15.03
C ALA A 85 -15.37 -6.27 14.47
N LEU A 86 -15.64 -7.05 13.41
CA LEU A 86 -16.99 -7.21 12.86
C LEU A 86 -17.91 -7.97 13.80
N SER A 87 -17.38 -8.93 14.56
CA SER A 87 -18.15 -9.69 15.55
C SER A 87 -18.68 -8.80 16.68
N GLU A 88 -17.95 -7.75 17.08
CA GLU A 88 -18.45 -6.73 18.01
C GLU A 88 -19.57 -5.84 17.43
N CYS A 89 -19.74 -5.84 16.12
CA CYS A 89 -20.80 -5.11 15.41
C CYS A 89 -21.89 -6.03 14.88
N ALA A 90 -21.91 -7.31 15.28
CA ALA A 90 -22.78 -8.33 14.71
C ALA A 90 -24.28 -8.02 14.82
N ASP A 91 -24.68 -7.23 15.82
CA ASP A 91 -26.08 -6.81 16.01
C ASP A 91 -26.58 -5.85 14.92
N LEU A 92 -25.67 -5.15 14.25
CA LEU A 92 -25.98 -4.23 13.14
C LEU A 92 -25.93 -4.91 11.77
N LEU A 93 -25.41 -6.14 11.71
CA LEU A 93 -25.15 -6.89 10.49
C LEU A 93 -26.20 -8.00 10.31
N GLU A 94 -26.69 -8.17 9.09
CA GLU A 94 -27.55 -9.30 8.74
C GLU A 94 -26.72 -10.58 8.57
N GLN A 95 -25.59 -10.46 7.88
CA GLN A 95 -24.62 -11.54 7.68
C GLN A 95 -23.21 -10.97 7.59
N PHE A 96 -22.22 -11.69 8.11
CA PHE A 96 -20.82 -11.39 7.86
C PHE A 96 -19.99 -12.68 7.85
N GLY A 97 -18.90 -12.68 7.11
CA GLY A 97 -18.02 -13.85 7.01
C GLY A 97 -16.71 -13.52 6.33
N GLY A 98 -15.66 -14.27 6.67
CA GLY A 98 -14.33 -14.07 6.10
C GLY A 98 -13.22 -14.53 7.02
N HIS A 99 -12.06 -13.91 6.86
CA HIS A 99 -10.83 -14.19 7.59
C HIS A 99 -10.28 -12.90 8.20
N LYS A 100 -9.23 -13.05 9.01
CA LYS A 100 -8.50 -11.98 9.70
C LYS A 100 -8.26 -10.71 8.85
N TYR A 101 -7.96 -10.86 7.56
CA TYR A 101 -7.60 -9.76 6.66
C TYR A 101 -8.66 -9.35 5.64
N ALA A 102 -9.70 -10.16 5.46
CA ALA A 102 -10.70 -9.92 4.43
C ALA A 102 -12.04 -10.52 4.83
N ALA A 103 -13.09 -9.72 4.79
CA ALA A 103 -14.44 -10.17 5.09
C ALA A 103 -15.47 -9.54 4.15
N GLY A 104 -16.59 -10.23 3.98
CA GLY A 104 -17.81 -9.71 3.38
C GLY A 104 -18.87 -9.55 4.45
N LEU A 105 -19.73 -8.54 4.28
CA LEU A 105 -20.85 -8.30 5.19
C LEU A 105 -22.09 -7.83 4.43
N THR A 106 -23.25 -7.99 5.05
CA THR A 106 -24.51 -7.39 4.61
C THR A 106 -25.24 -6.75 5.80
N MET A 107 -25.97 -5.67 5.53
CA MET A 107 -26.76 -4.96 6.55
C MET A 107 -27.95 -4.22 5.92
N SER A 108 -28.88 -3.76 6.77
CA SER A 108 -29.91 -2.79 6.37
C SER A 108 -29.30 -1.40 6.14
N LEU A 109 -29.89 -0.63 5.23
CA LEU A 109 -29.50 0.75 4.94
C LEU A 109 -29.56 1.64 6.21
N ASP A 110 -30.53 1.40 7.08
CA ASP A 110 -30.73 2.17 8.31
C ASP A 110 -29.57 2.01 9.31
N ASN A 111 -28.85 0.88 9.22
CA ASN A 111 -27.74 0.57 10.13
C ASN A 111 -26.40 1.12 9.66
N VAL A 112 -26.29 1.67 8.44
CA VAL A 112 -25.01 2.08 7.85
C VAL A 112 -24.30 3.12 8.71
N THR A 113 -24.99 4.20 9.10
CA THR A 113 -24.39 5.27 9.90
C THR A 113 -23.97 4.77 11.29
N LEU A 114 -24.84 3.98 11.94
CA LEU A 114 -24.56 3.37 13.24
C LEU A 114 -23.34 2.44 13.19
N PHE A 115 -23.23 1.66 12.11
CA PHE A 115 -22.09 0.77 11.88
C PHE A 115 -20.81 1.56 11.64
N GLN A 116 -20.84 2.65 10.86
CA GLN A 116 -19.66 3.50 10.63
C GLN A 116 -19.06 4.03 11.93
N ASP A 117 -19.90 4.43 12.88
CA ASP A 117 -19.45 4.97 14.17
C ASP A 117 -18.99 3.87 15.12
N ARG A 118 -19.74 2.77 15.24
CA ARG A 118 -19.36 1.65 16.11
C ARG A 118 -18.09 0.95 15.63
N PHE A 119 -17.93 0.77 14.31
CA PHE A 119 -16.73 0.19 13.75
C PHE A 119 -15.50 1.06 14.02
N GLU A 120 -15.64 2.39 13.87
CA GLU A 120 -14.56 3.32 14.23
C GLU A 120 -14.19 3.23 15.71
N GLU A 121 -15.16 3.11 16.61
CA GLU A 121 -14.90 2.95 18.05
C GLU A 121 -14.16 1.64 18.35
N VAL A 122 -14.59 0.52 17.77
CA VAL A 122 -13.95 -0.79 17.93
C VAL A 122 -12.52 -0.76 17.40
N VAL A 123 -12.32 -0.24 16.19
CA VAL A 123 -10.98 -0.09 15.58
C VAL A 123 -10.13 0.84 16.44
N SER A 124 -10.66 1.99 16.87
CA SER A 124 -9.90 2.96 17.65
C SER A 124 -9.41 2.46 19.00
N ARG A 125 -10.17 1.56 19.65
CA ARG A 125 -9.80 0.89 20.90
C ARG A 125 -8.73 -0.19 20.70
N ARG A 126 -8.76 -0.90 19.57
CA ARG A 126 -7.92 -2.09 19.33
C ARG A 126 -6.66 -1.80 18.52
N ILE A 127 -6.69 -0.81 17.63
CA ILE A 127 -5.57 -0.51 16.74
C ILE A 127 -4.50 0.32 17.46
N SER A 128 -3.29 -0.22 17.47
CA SER A 128 -2.13 0.51 17.96
C SER A 128 -1.65 1.52 16.91
N PRO A 129 -1.03 2.65 17.29
CA PRO A 129 -0.46 3.60 16.34
C PRO A 129 0.57 2.96 15.39
N GLU A 130 1.25 1.92 15.86
CA GLU A 130 2.24 1.16 15.07
C GLU A 130 1.57 0.43 13.90
N MET A 131 0.37 -0.15 14.10
CA MET A 131 -0.42 -0.80 13.05
C MET A 131 -0.98 0.16 11.99
N LEU A 132 -0.96 1.47 12.23
CA LEU A 132 -1.36 2.50 11.26
C LEU A 132 -0.21 2.97 10.37
N THR A 133 0.99 2.46 10.62
CA THR A 133 2.18 2.80 9.84
C THR A 133 2.59 1.58 9.02
N GLN A 134 2.80 1.78 7.72
CA GLN A 134 3.31 0.70 6.89
C GLN A 134 4.70 0.28 7.38
N GLU A 135 4.80 -0.95 7.89
CA GLU A 135 6.07 -1.55 8.27
C GLU A 135 6.74 -2.13 7.02
N ILE A 136 8.03 -1.84 6.87
CA ILE A 136 8.90 -2.49 5.89
C ILE A 136 9.83 -3.39 6.68
N LEU A 137 9.67 -4.71 6.52
CA LEU A 137 10.59 -5.67 7.10
C LEU A 137 11.90 -5.61 6.31
N ILE A 138 12.99 -5.33 7.03
CA ILE A 138 14.32 -5.19 6.45
C ILE A 138 15.10 -6.47 6.80
N ASP A 139 15.50 -7.22 5.77
CA ASP A 139 16.23 -8.47 5.95
C ASP A 139 17.68 -8.22 6.37
N ALA A 140 18.33 -7.22 5.77
CA ALA A 140 19.71 -6.91 6.07
C ALA A 140 20.08 -5.45 5.79
N LYS A 141 21.06 -4.94 6.54
CA LYS A 141 21.77 -3.71 6.17
C LYS A 141 22.81 -4.05 5.12
N LEU A 142 22.85 -3.27 4.05
CA LEU A 142 23.78 -3.48 2.94
C LEU A 142 24.41 -2.13 2.57
N ALA A 143 25.73 -2.09 2.48
CA ALA A 143 26.41 -0.94 1.91
C ALA A 143 26.35 -1.05 0.38
N LEU A 144 26.16 0.07 -0.32
CA LEU A 144 26.04 0.07 -1.77
C LEU A 144 27.31 -0.46 -2.45
N LYS A 145 28.48 -0.31 -1.82
CA LYS A 145 29.75 -0.85 -2.32
C LYS A 145 29.81 -2.38 -2.37
N ASP A 146 29.00 -3.06 -1.56
CA ASP A 146 28.94 -4.52 -1.49
C ASP A 146 27.97 -5.10 -2.54
N ILE A 147 27.25 -4.25 -3.26
CA ILE A 147 26.35 -4.65 -4.34
C ILE A 147 27.15 -4.78 -5.62
N ASP A 148 27.53 -6.01 -5.95
CA ASP A 148 28.16 -6.33 -7.23
C ASP A 148 27.43 -7.48 -7.94
N ALA A 149 27.89 -7.79 -9.16
CA ALA A 149 27.32 -8.88 -9.94
C ALA A 149 27.47 -10.26 -9.24
N LYS A 150 28.46 -10.42 -8.36
CA LYS A 150 28.65 -11.66 -7.60
C LYS A 150 27.62 -11.79 -6.49
N PHE A 151 27.40 -10.72 -5.72
CA PHE A 151 26.35 -10.62 -4.72
C PHE A 151 24.99 -10.92 -5.34
N PHE A 152 24.67 -10.28 -6.47
CA PHE A 152 23.41 -10.51 -7.16
C PHE A 152 23.25 -11.98 -7.63
N ARG A 153 24.30 -12.62 -8.14
CA ARG A 153 24.25 -14.06 -8.48
C ARG A 153 23.99 -14.97 -7.29
N ILE A 154 24.46 -14.60 -6.10
CA ILE A 154 24.15 -15.34 -4.86
C ILE A 154 22.69 -15.09 -4.49
N LEU A 155 22.21 -13.84 -4.59
CA LEU A 155 20.83 -13.47 -4.33
C LEU A 155 19.84 -14.26 -5.20
N GLN A 156 20.18 -14.44 -6.48
CA GLN A 156 19.38 -15.18 -7.45
C GLN A 156 19.26 -16.68 -7.13
N GLN A 157 20.13 -17.25 -6.28
CA GLN A 157 19.99 -18.65 -5.84
C GLN A 157 18.83 -18.86 -4.86
N PHE A 158 18.27 -17.77 -4.31
CA PHE A 158 17.08 -17.81 -3.44
C PHE A 158 15.78 -17.75 -4.25
N GLU A 159 15.85 -17.71 -5.58
CA GLU A 159 14.67 -17.80 -6.44
C GLU A 159 14.01 -19.19 -6.39
N PRO A 160 12.68 -19.28 -6.67
CA PRO A 160 11.81 -18.22 -7.18
C PRO A 160 11.27 -17.31 -6.08
N PHE A 161 11.26 -16.00 -6.36
CA PHE A 161 10.57 -15.04 -5.52
C PHE A 161 9.07 -15.00 -5.84
N GLY A 162 8.24 -14.79 -4.83
CA GLY A 162 6.79 -14.73 -4.94
C GLY A 162 6.10 -14.52 -3.58
N PRO A 163 4.77 -14.67 -3.50
CA PRO A 163 4.01 -14.41 -2.27
C PRO A 163 4.42 -15.25 -1.04
N GLN A 164 5.12 -16.37 -1.25
CA GLN A 164 5.63 -17.23 -0.18
C GLN A 164 7.14 -17.09 0.04
N ASN A 165 7.83 -16.30 -0.79
CA ASN A 165 9.27 -16.07 -0.74
C ASN A 165 9.53 -14.68 -1.34
N GLU A 166 9.28 -13.63 -0.56
CA GLU A 166 9.41 -12.27 -1.05
C GLU A 166 10.87 -11.95 -1.37
N SER A 167 11.10 -11.06 -2.34
CA SER A 167 12.45 -10.59 -2.63
C SER A 167 13.01 -9.86 -1.40
N PRO A 168 14.24 -10.16 -0.98
CA PRO A 168 14.81 -9.59 0.22
C PRO A 168 14.95 -8.06 0.10
N ILE A 169 14.63 -7.38 1.20
CA ILE A 169 14.67 -5.93 1.34
C ILE A 169 15.92 -5.55 2.12
N PHE A 170 16.75 -4.71 1.50
CA PHE A 170 17.99 -4.21 2.07
C PHE A 170 17.85 -2.75 2.52
N LEU A 171 18.58 -2.39 3.56
CA LEU A 171 18.71 -1.02 4.05
C LEU A 171 20.11 -0.47 3.79
N SER A 172 20.22 0.62 3.03
CA SER A 172 21.40 1.47 2.99
C SER A 172 21.13 2.79 3.68
N LYS A 173 22.05 3.22 4.54
CA LYS A 173 21.94 4.45 5.30
C LYS A 173 22.78 5.57 4.72
N LYS A 174 22.33 6.82 4.88
CA LYS A 174 23.05 8.03 4.48
C LYS A 174 23.53 7.99 3.02
N VAL A 175 22.64 7.57 2.12
CA VAL A 175 22.88 7.67 0.68
C VAL A 175 22.64 9.09 0.22
N ASN A 176 23.30 9.48 -0.87
CA ASN A 176 23.14 10.78 -1.50
C ASN A 176 22.60 10.58 -2.92
N ALA A 177 21.69 11.45 -3.34
CA ALA A 177 21.27 11.49 -4.74
C ALA A 177 22.36 12.12 -5.61
N VAL A 178 22.55 11.56 -6.80
CA VAL A 178 23.42 12.10 -7.84
C VAL A 178 22.55 12.76 -8.90
N GLY A 179 22.80 14.05 -9.14
CA GLY A 179 21.98 14.84 -10.06
C GLY A 179 20.58 15.11 -9.50
N GLN A 180 19.62 15.32 -10.41
CA GLN A 180 18.22 15.54 -10.04
C GLN A 180 17.42 14.25 -10.17
N ALA A 181 16.65 13.92 -9.14
CA ALA A 181 15.57 12.95 -9.23
C ALA A 181 14.43 13.54 -10.07
N PHE A 182 13.74 12.67 -10.81
CA PHE A 182 12.63 13.04 -11.68
C PHE A 182 11.47 12.06 -11.55
N ILE A 183 10.27 12.54 -11.85
CA ILE A 183 9.05 11.72 -11.88
C ILE A 183 8.94 11.05 -13.24
N VAL A 184 8.65 9.76 -13.24
CA VAL A 184 8.37 8.94 -14.42
C VAL A 184 6.92 8.49 -14.38
N GLY A 185 6.23 8.61 -15.52
CA GLY A 185 4.79 8.33 -15.58
C GLY A 185 4.01 9.35 -14.76
N THR A 186 3.08 8.87 -13.94
CA THR A 186 2.21 9.72 -13.11
C THR A 186 2.71 9.92 -11.69
N ASN A 187 3.36 8.92 -11.08
CA ASN A 187 3.68 8.93 -9.65
C ASN A 187 4.90 8.08 -9.27
N HIS A 188 5.86 7.87 -10.18
CA HIS A 188 7.04 7.05 -9.89
C HIS A 188 8.28 7.92 -9.81
N LEU A 189 9.11 7.71 -8.80
CA LEU A 189 10.36 8.42 -8.59
C LEU A 189 11.49 7.65 -9.27
N LYS A 190 12.28 8.33 -10.11
CA LYS A 190 13.53 7.79 -10.63
C LYS A 190 14.68 8.68 -10.20
N MET A 191 15.73 8.06 -9.67
CA MET A 191 16.92 8.75 -9.19
C MET A 191 18.14 7.86 -9.33
N THR A 192 19.31 8.46 -9.21
CA THR A 192 20.57 7.72 -9.07
C THR A 192 21.14 8.03 -7.69
N VAL A 193 21.57 7.01 -6.96
CA VAL A 193 22.10 7.17 -5.60
C VAL A 193 23.54 6.68 -5.50
N VAL A 194 24.29 7.29 -4.58
CA VAL A 194 25.64 6.88 -4.19
C VAL A 194 25.77 6.85 -2.68
N GLN A 195 26.71 6.04 -2.20
CA GLN A 195 27.19 6.03 -0.83
C GLN A 195 28.71 6.22 -0.88
N GLU A 196 29.31 6.57 0.25
CA GLU A 196 30.77 6.66 0.36
C GLU A 196 31.45 5.37 -0.15
N ASP A 197 32.42 5.53 -1.05
CA ASP A 197 33.15 4.44 -1.72
C ASP A 197 32.30 3.44 -2.53
N SER A 198 31.07 3.80 -2.92
CA SER A 198 30.22 2.94 -3.75
C SER A 198 30.15 3.40 -5.21
N PRO A 199 29.89 2.49 -6.17
CA PRO A 199 29.40 2.91 -7.47
C PRO A 199 28.02 3.56 -7.35
N SER A 200 27.61 4.28 -8.40
CA SER A 200 26.26 4.83 -8.52
C SER A 200 25.26 3.77 -8.95
N PHE A 201 24.09 3.75 -8.32
CA PHE A 201 23.01 2.83 -8.68
C PHE A 201 21.78 3.59 -9.18
N ASP A 202 21.22 3.11 -10.28
CA ASP A 202 19.91 3.57 -10.73
C ASP A 202 18.84 3.01 -9.79
N CYS A 203 17.89 3.88 -9.41
CA CYS A 203 16.82 3.58 -8.48
C CYS A 203 15.47 3.91 -9.11
N ILE A 204 14.47 3.08 -8.81
CA ILE A 204 13.07 3.36 -9.14
C ILE A 204 12.20 3.13 -7.90
N GLY A 205 11.42 4.12 -7.52
CA GLY A 205 10.48 4.07 -6.41
C GLY A 205 9.05 4.23 -6.93
N PHE A 206 8.23 3.19 -6.84
CA PHE A 206 6.85 3.26 -7.29
C PHE A 206 5.97 3.94 -6.23
N GLY A 207 5.31 5.04 -6.59
CA GLY A 207 4.41 5.77 -5.68
C GLY A 207 5.12 6.78 -4.78
N LEU A 208 6.44 6.95 -4.95
CA LEU A 208 7.29 7.77 -4.07
C LEU A 208 7.57 9.18 -4.63
N ALA A 209 6.70 9.71 -5.50
CA ALA A 209 6.94 11.02 -6.13
C ALA A 209 6.97 12.19 -5.11
N GLU A 210 6.27 12.05 -3.99
CA GLU A 210 6.23 13.07 -2.91
C GLU A 210 7.62 13.38 -2.33
N HIS A 211 8.54 12.42 -2.40
CA HIS A 211 9.89 12.54 -1.85
C HIS A 211 10.84 13.37 -2.73
N ILE A 212 10.43 13.73 -3.97
CA ILE A 212 11.31 14.39 -4.95
C ILE A 212 11.92 15.68 -4.44
N THR A 213 11.13 16.50 -3.73
CA THR A 213 11.55 17.82 -3.24
C THR A 213 12.66 17.67 -2.19
N HIS A 214 12.54 16.68 -1.31
CA HIS A 214 13.53 16.40 -0.29
C HIS A 214 14.79 15.77 -0.88
N ILE A 215 14.65 14.85 -1.84
CA ILE A 215 15.81 14.23 -2.50
C ILE A 215 16.63 15.28 -3.25
N ASN A 216 15.96 16.19 -3.96
CA ASN A 216 16.61 17.26 -4.71
C ASN A 216 17.14 18.39 -3.81
N SER A 217 16.88 18.36 -2.50
CA SER A 217 17.48 19.30 -1.54
C SER A 217 18.97 19.04 -1.28
N GLY A 218 19.46 17.85 -1.66
CA GLY A 218 20.85 17.44 -1.46
C GLY A 218 21.18 16.88 -0.07
N GLN A 219 20.18 16.74 0.81
CA GLN A 219 20.35 16.06 2.09
C GLN A 219 20.51 14.54 1.91
N SER A 220 21.35 13.92 2.73
CA SER A 220 21.49 12.47 2.76
C SER A 220 20.25 11.81 3.36
N PHE A 221 19.90 10.61 2.91
CA PHE A 221 18.73 9.86 3.37
C PHE A 221 19.01 8.37 3.47
N ASP A 222 18.13 7.63 4.13
CA ASP A 222 18.14 6.18 4.23
C ASP A 222 17.15 5.59 3.19
N ILE A 223 17.51 4.47 2.57
CA ILE A 223 16.67 3.77 1.58
C ILE A 223 16.46 2.31 1.94
N CYS A 224 15.22 1.83 1.81
CA CYS A 224 14.88 0.41 1.81
C CYS A 224 14.57 -0.03 0.38
N TYR A 225 15.18 -1.11 -0.10
CA TYR A 225 15.06 -1.50 -1.51
C TYR A 225 15.26 -3.00 -1.75
N SER A 226 14.69 -3.50 -2.85
CA SER A 226 15.05 -4.78 -3.45
C SER A 226 16.00 -4.56 -4.63
N ILE A 227 16.86 -5.54 -4.92
CA ILE A 227 17.82 -5.46 -6.04
C ILE A 227 17.24 -6.22 -7.22
N GLU A 228 17.15 -5.55 -8.37
CA GLU A 228 16.60 -6.10 -9.61
C GLU A 228 17.61 -5.96 -10.76
N GLU A 229 17.56 -6.88 -11.72
CA GLU A 229 18.33 -6.75 -12.97
C GLU A 229 17.46 -6.08 -14.04
N ASN A 230 17.89 -4.91 -14.51
CA ASN A 230 17.28 -4.24 -15.64
C ASN A 230 18.03 -4.61 -16.93
N VAL A 231 17.32 -5.22 -17.88
CA VAL A 231 17.88 -5.60 -19.19
C VAL A 231 17.42 -4.58 -20.23
N TRP A 232 18.30 -3.64 -20.58
CA TRP A 232 18.03 -2.65 -21.63
C TRP A 232 19.07 -2.76 -22.74
N ARG A 233 18.61 -3.00 -23.98
CA ARG A 233 19.47 -3.10 -25.19
C ARG A 233 20.68 -4.05 -25.01
N ASN A 234 20.44 -5.25 -24.48
CA ASN A 234 21.47 -6.27 -24.17
C ASN A 234 22.52 -5.89 -23.10
N LYS A 235 22.35 -4.76 -22.40
CA LYS A 235 23.12 -4.45 -21.19
C LYS A 235 22.29 -4.78 -19.97
N ARG A 236 22.89 -5.54 -19.05
CA ARG A 236 22.32 -5.89 -17.74
C ARG A 236 22.92 -4.95 -16.72
N ASN A 237 22.07 -4.12 -16.13
CA ASN A 237 22.46 -3.23 -15.05
C ASN A 237 21.64 -3.56 -13.81
N LEU A 238 22.28 -3.54 -12.64
CA LEU A 238 21.57 -3.64 -11.38
C LEU A 238 20.81 -2.34 -11.12
N GLN A 239 19.54 -2.46 -10.76
CA GLN A 239 18.65 -1.37 -10.40
C GLN A 239 18.08 -1.63 -9.01
N LEU A 240 17.97 -0.59 -8.19
CA LEU A 240 17.37 -0.68 -6.86
C LEU A 240 15.90 -0.28 -6.95
N ASN A 241 14.99 -1.19 -6.60
CA ASN A 241 13.57 -0.90 -6.47
C ASN A 241 13.28 -0.43 -5.04
N ILE A 242 13.11 0.88 -4.88
CA ILE A 242 12.94 1.54 -3.60
C ILE A 242 11.53 1.27 -3.06
N LYS A 243 11.47 0.67 -1.86
CA LYS A 243 10.24 0.40 -1.11
C LYS A 243 9.91 1.50 -0.11
N GLY A 244 10.92 2.22 0.38
CA GLY A 244 10.74 3.32 1.32
C GLY A 244 11.98 4.19 1.45
N ILE A 245 11.74 5.45 1.82
CA ILE A 245 12.78 6.47 2.02
C ILE A 245 12.56 7.07 3.41
N LYS A 246 13.65 7.27 4.16
CA LYS A 246 13.63 7.91 5.48
C LYS A 246 14.71 8.98 5.57
N TYR A 247 14.39 10.09 6.23
CA TYR A 247 15.26 11.25 6.42
C TYR A 247 15.73 11.35 7.87
#